data_AF-A0A2E7RM51-F1
#
_entry.id   AF-A0A2E7RM51-F1
#
_cell.length_a   1.000
_cell.length_b   1.000
_cell.length_c   1.000
_cell.angle_alpha   90.00
_cell.angle_beta   90.00
_cell.angle_gamma   90.00
#
_symmetry.space_group_name_H-M   'P 1'
#
loop_
_entity.id
_entity.type
_entity.pdbx_description
1 polymer ?
#
loop_
_entity_poly.entity_id
_entity_poly.type
_entity_poly.pdbx_seq_one_letter_code
_entity_poly.pdbx_strand_id
1 'polypeptide(L)'
;MQKIEFEFLGDLTLDLAPTCQIGVSGYGNHQFAVFNGGQFEGQKLRGKVISGTISWHNESDGIYNLETEDGALIHIKNPRIYRTGPSVKFRSSRAFAMRDPKNMYFRTTPSFGTDDQRYAWLNRSLFVGTG
;
A
#
# COMPACT_ATOMS: atom_id res chain seq x y z
N MET A 1 -25.62 -0.21 20.03
CA MET A 1 -24.25 -0.25 19.50
C MET A 1 -24.31 0.26 18.07
N GLN A 2 -23.50 1.25 17.70
CA GLN A 2 -23.51 1.82 16.35
C GLN A 2 -22.80 0.86 15.38
N LYS A 3 -23.41 0.60 14.22
CA LYS A 3 -22.85 -0.26 13.18
C LYS A 3 -21.79 0.53 12.39
N ILE A 4 -20.67 -0.11 12.06
CA ILE A 4 -19.66 0.47 11.16
C ILE A 4 -20.14 0.25 9.73
N GLU A 5 -20.13 1.32 8.95
CA GLU A 5 -20.47 1.33 7.53
C GLU A 5 -19.23 1.70 6.71
N PHE A 6 -19.12 1.14 5.51
CA PHE A 6 -18.01 1.37 4.61
C PHE A 6 -18.53 1.94 3.29
N GLU A 7 -17.86 2.96 2.78
CA GLU A 7 -18.02 3.47 1.42
C GLU A 7 -16.77 3.07 0.62
N PHE A 8 -16.96 2.52 -0.58
CA PHE A 8 -15.83 2.18 -1.44
C PHE A 8 -15.18 3.44 -1.99
N LEU A 9 -13.92 3.68 -1.64
CA LEU A 9 -13.18 4.85 -2.09
C LEU A 9 -12.72 4.70 -3.55
N GLY A 10 -12.12 3.55 -3.87
CA GLY A 10 -11.48 3.30 -5.15
C GLY A 10 -10.40 2.23 -5.05
N ASP A 11 -9.81 1.93 -6.20
CA ASP A 11 -8.71 0.98 -6.34
C ASP A 11 -7.36 1.71 -6.34
N LEU A 12 -6.33 1.04 -5.81
CA LEU A 12 -4.95 1.50 -5.84
C LEU A 12 -4.07 0.38 -6.41
N THR A 13 -3.49 0.64 -7.58
CA THR A 13 -2.58 -0.27 -8.27
C THR A 13 -1.16 0.25 -8.13
N LEU A 14 -0.27 -0.57 -7.59
CA LEU A 14 1.13 -0.23 -7.35
C LEU A 14 2.03 -1.00 -8.32
N ASP A 15 2.94 -0.29 -8.98
CA ASP A 15 4.04 -0.92 -9.73
C ASP A 15 5.28 -0.97 -8.82
N LEU A 16 5.65 -2.18 -8.42
CA LEU A 16 6.81 -2.44 -7.57
C LEU A 16 7.95 -3.03 -8.39
N ALA A 17 9.13 -2.42 -8.26
CA ALA A 17 10.37 -3.04 -8.69
C ALA A 17 10.60 -4.37 -7.94
N PRO A 18 11.37 -5.30 -8.53
CA PRO A 18 11.76 -6.52 -7.84
C PRO A 18 12.37 -6.22 -6.46
N THR A 19 11.98 -7.00 -5.47
CA THR A 19 12.50 -6.85 -4.11
C THR A 19 13.98 -7.20 -4.05
N CYS A 20 14.76 -6.30 -3.47
CA CYS A 20 16.20 -6.46 -3.22
C CYS A 20 16.43 -6.98 -1.80
N GLN A 21 17.10 -8.13 -1.67
CA GLN A 21 17.50 -8.68 -0.37
C GLN A 21 18.71 -7.92 0.17
N ILE A 22 18.63 -7.44 1.42
CA ILE A 22 19.80 -6.97 2.16
C ILE A 22 20.34 -8.13 3.01
N GLY A 23 19.46 -8.94 3.59
CA GLY A 23 19.83 -10.04 4.48
C GLY A 23 19.96 -9.57 5.93
N VAL A 24 20.63 -10.39 6.75
CA VAL A 24 20.83 -10.11 8.18
C VAL A 24 21.85 -8.99 8.36
N SER A 25 21.46 -7.93 9.05
CA SER A 25 22.29 -6.75 9.35
C SER A 25 22.08 -6.31 10.80
N GLY A 26 22.74 -5.21 11.22
CA GLY A 26 22.51 -4.58 12.52
C GLY A 26 21.07 -4.10 12.76
N TYR A 27 20.24 -4.06 11.72
CA TYR A 27 18.82 -3.75 11.83
C TYR A 27 17.93 -5.00 11.97
N GLY A 28 18.46 -6.19 11.68
CA GLY A 28 17.70 -7.42 11.50
C GLY A 28 17.78 -7.94 10.06
N ASN A 29 16.95 -8.93 9.71
CA ASN A 29 16.87 -9.47 8.36
C ASN A 29 15.91 -8.65 7.50
N HIS A 30 16.43 -7.93 6.50
CA HIS A 30 15.63 -6.96 5.75
C HIS A 30 15.80 -7.05 4.24
N GLN A 31 14.80 -6.51 3.55
CA GLN A 31 14.75 -6.36 2.10
C GLN A 31 14.09 -5.02 1.78
N PHE A 32 14.20 -4.53 0.55
CA PHE A 32 13.51 -3.31 0.13
C PHE A 32 12.98 -3.45 -1.29
N ALA A 33 11.99 -2.63 -1.64
CA ALA A 33 11.53 -2.48 -3.01
C ALA A 33 11.33 -0.99 -3.33
N VAL A 34 11.52 -0.63 -4.59
CA VAL A 34 11.23 0.72 -5.09
C VAL A 34 9.86 0.70 -5.76
N PHE A 35 9.06 1.74 -5.53
CA PHE A 35 7.85 1.97 -6.31
C PHE A 35 8.23 2.65 -7.63
N ASN A 36 7.95 1.96 -8.74
CA ASN A 36 8.09 2.52 -10.09
C ASN A 36 6.97 3.52 -10.40
N GLY A 37 5.92 3.53 -9.59
CA GLY A 37 4.74 4.37 -9.73
C GLY A 37 3.49 3.54 -9.47
N GLY A 38 2.42 3.89 -10.17
CA GLY A 38 1.10 3.30 -9.98
C GLY A 38 0.00 4.31 -10.21
N GLN A 39 -1.24 3.89 -10.00
CA GLN A 39 -2.43 4.70 -10.19
C GLN A 39 -3.48 4.39 -9.13
N PHE A 40 -4.29 5.38 -8.81
CA PHE A 40 -5.49 5.19 -8.00
C PHE A 40 -6.70 5.80 -8.70
N GLU A 41 -7.82 5.11 -8.61
CA GLU A 41 -9.05 5.48 -9.31
C GLU A 41 -10.27 5.24 -8.42
N GLY A 42 -11.02 6.31 -8.21
CA GLY A 42 -12.23 6.33 -7.39
C GLY A 42 -13.07 7.56 -7.71
N GLN A 43 -14.32 7.56 -7.25
CA GLN A 43 -15.25 8.66 -7.55
C GLN A 43 -14.79 9.99 -6.95
N LYS A 44 -14.17 9.95 -5.76
CA LYS A 44 -13.73 11.13 -5.00
C LYS A 44 -12.22 11.37 -5.04
N LEU A 45 -11.45 10.45 -5.63
CA LEU A 45 -9.99 10.45 -5.56
C LEU A 45 -9.41 9.71 -6.77
N ARG A 46 -8.64 10.42 -7.61
CA ARG A 46 -8.03 9.88 -8.83
C ARG A 46 -6.66 10.50 -9.09
N GLY A 47 -5.70 9.71 -9.56
CA GLY A 47 -4.35 10.17 -9.86
C GLY A 47 -3.30 9.07 -9.91
N LYS A 48 -2.05 9.44 -9.63
CA LYS A 48 -0.87 8.56 -9.78
C LYS A 48 -0.04 8.46 -8.50
N VAL A 49 0.64 7.33 -8.35
CA VAL A 49 1.66 7.14 -7.31
C VAL A 49 2.98 7.72 -7.82
N ILE A 50 3.63 8.54 -7.00
CA ILE A 50 4.91 9.17 -7.34
C ILE A 50 6.03 8.12 -7.28
N SER A 51 6.75 7.97 -8.39
CA SER A 51 7.84 7.02 -8.54
C SER A 51 9.06 7.37 -7.70
N GLY A 52 9.92 6.38 -7.45
CA GLY A 52 11.17 6.57 -6.71
C GLY A 52 11.04 6.47 -5.19
N THR A 53 9.85 6.20 -4.66
CA THR A 53 9.69 5.97 -3.23
C THR A 53 10.16 4.56 -2.83
N ILE A 54 10.88 4.44 -1.71
CA ILE A 54 11.47 3.18 -1.22
C ILE A 54 10.63 2.61 -0.07
N SER A 55 10.25 1.34 -0.19
CA SER A 55 9.59 0.58 0.86
C SER A 55 10.56 -0.41 1.51
N TRP A 56 10.91 -0.14 2.77
CA TRP A 56 11.68 -1.05 3.61
C TRP A 56 10.76 -2.16 4.13
N HIS A 57 11.17 -3.40 3.91
CA HIS A 57 10.40 -4.57 4.35
C HIS A 57 11.02 -5.13 5.63
N ASN A 58 10.51 -4.59 6.73
CA ASN A 58 10.75 -5.13 8.06
C ASN A 58 9.43 -5.58 8.71
N GLU A 59 8.34 -5.68 7.92
CA GLU A 59 6.96 -5.35 8.32
C GLU A 59 6.82 -3.82 8.41
N SER A 60 5.85 -3.08 7.87
CA SER A 60 4.61 -3.34 7.17
C SER A 60 4.23 -2.12 6.31
N ASP A 61 5.02 -1.04 6.29
CA ASP A 61 4.43 0.31 6.38
C ASP A 61 4.15 1.05 5.08
N GLY A 62 4.51 0.47 3.93
CA GLY A 62 4.12 0.95 2.58
C GLY A 62 3.97 2.46 2.52
N ILE A 63 5.07 3.20 2.66
CA ILE A 63 5.06 4.66 2.68
C ILE A 63 5.36 5.15 1.28
N TYR A 64 4.47 5.97 0.72
CA TYR A 64 4.65 6.59 -0.59
C TYR A 64 3.84 7.87 -0.71
N ASN A 65 3.98 8.55 -1.83
CA ASN A 65 3.29 9.80 -2.11
C ASN A 65 2.44 9.64 -3.37
N LEU A 66 1.32 10.33 -3.38
CA LEU A 66 0.33 10.35 -4.44
C LEU A 66 0.23 11.77 -5.00
N GLU A 67 -0.08 11.88 -6.27
CA GLU A 67 -0.42 13.13 -6.95
C GLU A 67 -1.78 12.94 -7.62
N THR A 68 -2.77 13.76 -7.24
CA THR A 68 -4.09 13.73 -7.86
C THR A 68 -4.05 14.37 -9.25
N GLU A 69 -5.04 14.06 -10.10
CA GLU A 69 -5.12 14.66 -11.45
C GLU A 69 -5.24 16.18 -11.43
N ASP A 70 -5.78 16.75 -10.34
CA ASP A 70 -5.90 18.19 -10.10
C ASP A 70 -4.77 18.77 -9.23
N GLY A 71 -3.65 18.04 -9.13
CA GLY A 71 -2.35 18.54 -8.66
C GLY A 71 -2.12 18.52 -7.14
N ALA A 72 -3.01 17.93 -6.35
CA ALA A 72 -2.80 17.81 -4.90
C ALA A 72 -1.78 16.71 -4.59
N LEU A 73 -0.88 16.98 -3.65
CA LEU A 73 0.08 16.00 -3.13
C LEU A 73 -0.47 15.38 -1.84
N ILE A 74 -0.42 14.06 -1.77
CA ILE A 74 -0.94 13.30 -0.64
C ILE A 74 0.11 12.28 -0.20
N HIS A 75 0.54 12.39 1.06
CA HIS A 75 1.34 11.37 1.71
C HIS A 75 0.46 10.19 2.13
N ILE A 76 0.90 8.96 1.93
CA ILE A 76 0.20 7.76 2.40
C ILE A 76 1.16 6.87 3.18
N LYS A 77 0.70 6.45 4.36
CA LYS A 77 1.27 5.35 5.13
C LYS A 77 0.30 4.18 5.03
N ASN A 78 0.70 3.08 4.40
CA ASN A 78 -0.17 1.94 4.10
C ASN A 78 0.36 0.65 4.74
N PRO A 79 0.26 0.50 6.08
CA PRO A 79 0.64 -0.71 6.77
C PRO A 79 -0.21 -1.89 6.28
N ARG A 80 0.44 -3.04 6.09
CA ARG A 80 -0.22 -4.27 5.65
C ARG A 80 -0.05 -5.43 6.62
N ILE A 81 -1.12 -6.19 6.77
CA ILE A 81 -1.09 -7.54 7.33
C ILE A 81 -1.14 -8.52 6.16
N TYR A 82 -0.15 -9.40 6.13
CA TYR A 82 0.02 -10.39 5.08
C TYR A 82 0.14 -11.79 5.69
N ARG A 83 -0.77 -12.71 5.35
CA ARG A 83 -0.66 -14.12 5.73
C ARG A 83 -0.93 -15.00 4.51
N THR A 84 -0.02 -15.93 4.26
CA THR A 84 -0.23 -17.03 3.32
C THR A 84 -0.59 -18.29 4.07
N GLY A 85 -1.40 -19.16 3.46
CA GLY A 85 -1.67 -20.49 4.01
C GLY A 85 -0.39 -21.29 4.33
N PRO A 86 -0.47 -22.29 5.24
CA PRO A 86 0.69 -23.01 5.79
C PRO A 86 1.58 -23.71 4.75
N SER A 87 1.10 -23.93 3.52
CA SER A 87 1.84 -24.56 2.42
C SER A 87 2.73 -23.62 1.61
N VAL A 88 2.63 -22.30 1.78
CA VAL A 88 3.32 -21.32 0.91
C VAL A 88 4.57 -20.77 1.61
N LYS A 89 5.59 -21.62 1.77
CA LYS A 89 6.95 -21.17 2.11
C LYS A 89 7.65 -20.59 0.88
N PHE A 90 7.21 -19.44 0.36
CA PHE A 90 7.87 -18.81 -0.79
C PHE A 90 8.29 -17.38 -0.47
N ARG A 91 9.61 -17.19 -0.39
CA ARG A 91 10.32 -15.92 -0.11
C ARG A 91 10.52 -15.03 -1.35
N SER A 92 9.92 -15.34 -2.51
CA SER A 92 10.17 -14.60 -3.76
C SER A 92 8.96 -13.81 -4.26
N SER A 93 9.22 -12.64 -4.86
CA SER A 93 8.23 -11.77 -5.51
C SER A 93 7.54 -12.43 -6.71
N ARG A 94 8.23 -13.35 -7.41
CA ARG A 94 7.64 -14.12 -8.52
C ARG A 94 6.56 -15.10 -8.05
N ALA A 95 6.64 -15.58 -6.81
CA ALA A 95 5.60 -16.42 -6.23
C ALA A 95 4.36 -15.61 -5.80
N PHE A 96 4.45 -14.28 -5.66
CA PHE A 96 3.34 -13.41 -5.27
C PHE A 96 2.30 -13.28 -6.40
N ALA A 97 2.75 -13.12 -7.65
CA ALA A 97 1.88 -13.00 -8.83
C ALA A 97 1.13 -14.30 -9.18
N MET A 98 1.52 -15.44 -8.58
CA MET A 98 0.91 -16.76 -8.80
C MET A 98 -0.07 -17.17 -7.69
N ARG A 99 -0.33 -16.31 -6.70
CA ARG A 99 -1.25 -16.62 -5.59
C ARG A 99 -2.68 -16.36 -6.03
N ASP A 100 -3.54 -17.36 -5.87
CA ASP A 100 -4.99 -17.15 -5.90
C ASP A 100 -5.35 -16.20 -4.73
N PRO A 101 -5.94 -15.01 -4.99
CA PRO A 101 -6.36 -14.08 -3.95
C PRO A 101 -7.25 -14.72 -2.87
N LYS A 102 -7.98 -15.79 -3.22
CA LYS A 102 -8.83 -16.54 -2.26
C LYS A 102 -8.03 -17.29 -1.19
N ASN A 103 -6.75 -17.58 -1.44
CA ASN A 103 -5.88 -18.33 -0.53
C ASN A 103 -4.92 -17.42 0.26
N MET A 104 -5.19 -16.12 0.27
CA MET A 104 -4.32 -15.10 0.83
C MET A 104 -5.11 -14.14 1.70
N TYR A 105 -4.65 -13.91 2.92
CA TYR A 105 -5.14 -12.80 3.73
C TYR A 105 -4.19 -11.62 3.55
N PHE A 106 -4.63 -10.62 2.79
CA PHE A 106 -3.92 -9.37 2.61
C PHE A 106 -4.88 -8.21 2.90
N ARG A 107 -4.62 -7.52 4.01
CA ARG A 107 -5.37 -6.33 4.42
C ARG A 107 -4.43 -5.19 4.71
N THR A 108 -4.88 -3.98 4.45
CA THR A 108 -4.14 -2.76 4.78
C THR A 108 -5.00 -1.79 5.57
N THR A 109 -4.37 -0.87 6.29
CA THR A 109 -5.05 0.23 6.98
C THR A 109 -4.39 1.55 6.59
N PRO A 110 -4.67 2.06 5.39
CA PRO A 110 -4.03 3.27 4.91
C PRO A 110 -4.43 4.49 5.73
N SER A 111 -3.47 5.37 5.96
CA SER A 111 -3.69 6.71 6.49
C SER A 111 -3.05 7.72 5.57
N PHE A 112 -3.74 8.84 5.35
CA PHE A 112 -3.36 9.87 4.40
C PHE A 112 -3.02 11.18 5.12
N GLY A 113 -2.15 11.97 4.51
CA GLY A 113 -1.78 13.31 4.96
C GLY A 113 -1.65 14.27 3.77
N THR A 114 -2.39 15.37 3.80
CA THR A 114 -2.32 16.44 2.80
C THR A 114 -2.71 17.79 3.42
N ASP A 115 -2.17 18.88 2.90
CA ASP A 115 -2.56 20.25 3.26
C ASP A 115 -3.62 20.85 2.32
N ASP A 116 -3.94 20.15 1.22
CA ASP A 116 -4.94 20.58 0.26
C ASP A 116 -6.36 20.49 0.84
N GLN A 117 -7.06 21.63 0.90
CA GLN A 117 -8.38 21.72 1.51
C GLN A 117 -9.45 20.89 0.78
N ARG A 118 -9.29 20.64 -0.53
CA ARG A 118 -10.20 19.77 -1.31
C ARG A 118 -10.18 18.33 -0.78
N TYR A 119 -9.05 17.92 -0.21
CA TYR A 119 -8.80 16.55 0.24
C TYR A 119 -8.62 16.44 1.76
N ALA A 120 -8.87 17.50 2.53
CA ALA A 120 -8.70 17.54 3.99
C ALA A 120 -9.52 16.46 4.74
N TRP A 121 -10.57 15.92 4.12
CA TRP A 121 -11.36 14.81 4.65
C TRP A 121 -10.55 13.51 4.79
N LEU A 122 -9.52 13.32 3.96
CA LEU A 122 -8.60 12.17 4.04
C LEU A 122 -7.85 12.12 5.38
N ASN A 123 -7.46 13.28 5.90
CA ASN A 123 -6.72 13.39 7.16
C ASN A 123 -7.55 12.97 8.39
N ARG A 124 -8.88 12.85 8.26
CA ARG A 124 -9.83 12.66 9.36
C ARG A 124 -10.73 11.44 9.19
N SER A 125 -10.38 10.56 8.25
CA SER A 125 -11.15 9.37 7.91
C SER A 125 -10.37 8.10 8.21
N LEU A 126 -11.07 7.00 8.50
CA LEU A 126 -10.48 5.68 8.64
C LEU A 126 -10.64 4.91 7.33
N PHE A 127 -9.59 4.18 6.95
CA PHE A 127 -9.59 3.39 5.73
C PHE A 127 -9.12 1.97 6.01
N VAL A 128 -9.67 1.06 5.22
CA VAL A 128 -9.26 -0.34 5.16
C VAL A 128 -9.12 -0.74 3.70
N GLY A 129 -8.08 -1.50 3.39
CA GLY A 129 -7.79 -1.99 2.05
C GLY A 129 -7.77 -3.51 2.00
N THR A 130 -8.11 -4.06 0.84
CA THR A 130 -7.96 -5.47 0.48
C THR A 130 -7.04 -5.56 -0.72
N GLY A 131 -5.98 -6.37 -0.63
CA GLY A 131 -5.02 -6.59 -1.72
C GLY A 131 -4.81 -8.05 -2.05
#